data_AF-A0A7L8V271-F1
#
_entry.id   AF-A0A7L8V271-F1
#
_cell.length_a   1.000
_cell.length_b   1.000
_cell.length_c   1.000
_cell.angle_alpha   90.00
_cell.angle_beta   90.00
_cell.angle_gamma   90.00
#
_symmetry.space_group_name_H-M   'P 1'
#
loop_
_entity.id
_entity.type
_entity.pdbx_description
1 polymer ?
#
loop_
_entity_poly.entity_id
_entity_poly.type
_entity_poly.pdbx_seq_one_letter_code
_entity_poly.pdbx_strand_id
1 'polypeptide(L)' 'MVLVRTSNYAGSIVAAHIDELNIPEIVSTLAGINNIMIICQSDSDADIVLQAFKAISE' A
#
# COMPACT_ATOMS: atom_id res chain seq x y z
N MET A 1 -6.11 -7.70 -1.96
CA MET A 1 -5.82 -6.28 -2.30
C MET A 1 -6.06 -5.41 -1.07
N VAL A 2 -5.35 -4.29 -0.93
CA VAL A 2 -5.51 -3.37 0.21
C VAL A 2 -5.75 -1.94 -0.30
N LEU A 3 -6.73 -1.24 0.26
CA LEU A 3 -6.97 0.17 -0.03
C LEU A 3 -6.54 1.02 1.17
N VAL A 4 -5.59 1.94 0.94
CA VAL A 4 -5.06 2.84 1.96
C VAL A 4 -5.47 4.27 1.63
N ARG A 5 -5.99 5.00 2.63
CA ARG A 5 -6.22 6.44 2.54
C ARG A 5 -4.94 7.17 2.91
N THR A 6 -4.56 8.15 2.11
CA THR A 6 -3.41 9.01 2.37
C THR A 6 -3.86 10.42 2.72
N SER A 7 -2.92 11.22 3.24
CA SER A 7 -3.09 12.67 3.32
C SER A 7 -3.37 13.27 1.94
N ASN A 8 -3.96 14.47 1.93
CA ASN A 8 -4.34 15.12 0.68
C ASN A 8 -3.16 15.23 -0.30
N TYR A 9 -3.38 14.80 -1.54
CA TYR A 9 -2.43 14.80 -2.65
C TYR A 9 -1.17 13.93 -2.48
N ALA A 10 -1.16 13.05 -1.48
CA ALA A 10 0.01 12.22 -1.16
C ALA A 10 -0.01 10.83 -1.82
N GLY A 11 -1.07 10.46 -2.55
CA GLY A 11 -1.22 9.12 -3.12
C GLY A 11 -0.06 8.69 -4.03
N SER A 12 0.40 9.56 -4.94
CA SER A 12 1.50 9.23 -5.85
C SER A 12 2.86 9.10 -5.15
N ILE A 13 3.14 9.97 -4.17
CA ILE A 13 4.41 9.95 -3.42
C ILE A 13 4.53 8.68 -2.60
N VAL A 14 3.47 8.31 -1.89
CA VAL A 14 3.48 7.12 -1.04
C VAL A 14 3.52 5.84 -1.90
N ALA A 15 2.84 5.81 -3.05
CA ALA A 15 2.92 4.68 -3.98
C ALA A 15 4.34 4.48 -4.53
N ALA A 16 4.98 5.56 -5.00
CA ALA A 16 6.36 5.52 -5.48
C ALA A 16 7.33 5.01 -4.39
N HIS A 17 7.15 5.47 -3.15
CA HIS A 17 7.96 5.00 -2.04
C HIS A 17 7.76 3.50 -1.75
N ILE A 18 6.51 3.00 -1.81
CA ILE A 18 6.23 1.57 -1.64
C ILE A 18 6.88 0.74 -2.75
N ASP A 19 6.80 1.20 -4.00
CA ASP A 19 7.43 0.52 -5.14
C ASP A 19 8.96 0.42 -4.97
N GLU A 20 9.61 1.48 -4.44
CA GLU A 20 11.06 1.49 -4.15
C GLU A 20 11.48 0.45 -3.10
N LEU A 21 10.60 0.15 -2.13
CA LEU A 21 10.88 -0.83 -1.07
C LEU A 21 10.92 -2.27 -1.59
N ASN A 22 10.43 -2.55 -2.81
CA ASN A 22 10.41 -3.88 -3.43
C ASN A 22 9.88 -4.98 -2.48
N ILE A 23 8.75 -4.69 -1.82
CA ILE A 23 8.13 -5.59 -0.85
C ILE A 23 7.63 -6.86 -1.57
N PRO A 24 8.13 -8.07 -1.24
CA PRO A 24 7.80 -9.30 -1.97
C PRO A 24 6.29 -9.60 -2.06
N GLU A 25 5.55 -9.28 -1.02
CA GLU A 25 4.11 -9.49 -0.90
C GLU A 25 3.29 -8.61 -1.87
N ILE A 26 3.89 -7.54 -2.39
CA ILE A 26 3.25 -6.54 -3.25
C ILE A 26 3.66 -6.75 -4.70
N VAL A 27 2.67 -6.91 -5.58
CA VAL A 27 2.85 -7.01 -7.03
C VAL A 27 2.97 -5.62 -7.66
N SER A 28 2.12 -4.68 -7.24
CA SER A 28 2.06 -3.33 -7.81
C SER A 28 1.22 -2.41 -6.93
N THR A 29 1.42 -1.10 -7.09
CA THR A 29 0.59 -0.06 -6.48
C THR A 29 -0.13 0.77 -7.55
N LEU A 30 -1.34 1.22 -7.22
CA LEU A 30 -2.13 2.15 -8.02
C LEU A 30 -2.44 3.39 -7.19
N ALA A 31 -1.88 4.53 -7.58
CA ALA A 31 -2.08 5.80 -6.90
C ALA A 31 -3.32 6.54 -7.41
N GLY A 32 -4.23 6.87 -6.49
CA GLY A 32 -5.18 7.96 -6.64
C GLY A 32 -4.62 9.27 -6.06
N ILE A 33 -5.49 10.28 -5.90
CA ILE A 33 -5.07 11.57 -5.31
C ILE A 33 -4.81 11.43 -3.80
N ASN A 34 -5.77 10.85 -3.08
CA ASN A 34 -5.76 10.71 -1.60
C ASN A 34 -5.88 9.25 -1.15
N ASN A 35 -5.57 8.32 -2.05
CA ASN A 35 -5.65 6.88 -1.77
C ASN A 35 -4.67 6.12 -2.65
N ILE A 36 -4.34 4.91 -2.21
CA ILE A 36 -3.52 3.96 -2.94
C ILE A 36 -4.19 2.60 -2.85
N MET A 37 -4.29 1.92 -3.98
CA MET A 37 -4.62 0.51 -4.04
C MET A 37 -3.36 -0.31 -4.17
N ILE A 38 -3.17 -1.26 -3.26
CA ILE A 38 -2.02 -2.17 -3.25
C ILE A 38 -2.50 -3.54 -3.74
N ILE A 39 -1.87 -4.02 -4.80
CA ILE A 39 -2.11 -5.33 -5.39
C ILE A 39 -1.10 -6.29 -4.77
N CYS A 40 -1.59 -7.34 -4.10
CA CYS A 40 -0.76 -8.33 -3.42
C CYS A 40 -0.74 -9.65 -4.21
N GLN A 41 0.27 -10.50 -3.99
CA GLN A 41 0.39 -11.78 -4.69
C GLN A 41 -0.72 -12.77 -4.35
N SER A 42 -1.20 -12.75 -3.09
CA SER A 42 -2.26 -13.62 -2.59
C SER A 42 -3.14 -12.90 -1.56
N ASP A 43 -4.22 -13.56 -1.14
CA ASP A 43 -5.09 -13.04 -0.08
C ASP A 43 -4.38 -13.03 1.29
N SER A 44 -3.55 -14.04 1.59
CA SER A 44 -2.75 -14.06 2.83
C SER A 44 -1.72 -12.93 2.88
N ASP A 45 -1.14 -12.57 1.74
CA ASP A 45 -0.19 -11.45 1.64
C ASP A 45 -0.89 -10.11 1.87
N ALA A 46 -2.15 -9.99 1.43
CA ALA A 46 -2.95 -8.80 1.69
C ALA A 46 -3.20 -8.61 3.20
N ASP A 47 -3.42 -9.70 3.94
CA ASP A 47 -3.54 -9.64 5.40
C ASP A 47 -2.23 -9.20 6.07
N ILE A 48 -1.08 -9.73 5.63
CA ILE A 48 0.26 -9.33 6.13
C ILE A 48 0.49 -7.83 5.91
N VAL A 49 0.29 -7.35 4.68
CA VAL A 49 0.44 -5.94 4.33
C VAL A 49 -0.51 -5.08 5.15
N LEU A 50 -1.77 -5.48 5.31
CA LEU A 50 -2.75 -4.73 6.09
C LEU A 50 -2.33 -4.59 7.57
N GLN A 51 -1.81 -5.66 8.18
CA GLN A 51 -1.33 -5.61 9.57
C GLN A 51 -0.12 -4.69 9.72
N ALA A 52 0.81 -4.72 8.76
CA ALA A 52 1.97 -3.83 8.77
C ALA A 52 1.55 -2.34 8.76
N PHE A 53 0.59 -1.96 7.92
CA PHE A 53 0.08 -0.58 7.88
C PHE A 53 -0.68 -0.19 9.15
N LYS A 54 -1.40 -1.13 9.79
CA LYS A 54 -2.09 -0.88 11.07
C LYS A 54 -1.10 -0.64 12.22
N ALA A 55 -0.02 -1.42 12.29
CA ALA A 55 0.99 -1.30 13.34
C ALA A 55 1.73 0.05 13.35
N ILE A 56 1.72 0.78 12.22
CA ILE A 56 2.33 2.12 12.10
C ILE A 56 1.33 3.23 12.50
N SER A 57 0.04 2.91 12.56
CA SER A 57 -1.03 3.88 12.86
C SER A 57 -1.40 3.94 14.34
N GLU A 58 -0.82 3.08 15.18
CA GLU A 58 -0.89 3.10 16.65
C GLU A 58 0.33 3.80 17.27
#